data_AF-A0A958X4D1-F1
#
_entry.id   AF-A0A958X4D1-F1
#
_cell.length_a   1.000
_cell.length_b   1.000
_cell.length_c   1.000
_cell.angle_alpha   90.00
_cell.angle_beta   90.00
_cell.angle_gamma   90.00
#
_symmetry.space_group_name_H-M   'P 1'
#
loop_
_entity.id
_entity.type
_entity.pdbx_description
1 polymer ?
#
loop_
_entity_poly.entity_id
_entity_poly.type
_entity_poly.pdbx_seq_one_letter_code
_entity_poly.pdbx_strand_id
1 'polypeptide(L)'
;MKKFFLLFFLSPYFLISQTWECIPSAPKAGETVKVIFDLTGSKIQHADNIAINALEYANHNGQAIQVAQTKAGNQLIGIITLNPETKSVLLHLADMDNSEHNENNNGEGYFIPVCNSDGKQSAESTMAQAVLYRDWGGLYGMNRTASIAFDWMKKAVAAQPDLKNSYWANYVSVLYGADKSEAGQAEAMALLESIDNGKDTEEKDLISIIRWYDRLGASEKSEALKAKILKKWPKGAYAKQETRRQIGMEPDLAKAEGMIDDYMKKNAPLDESDEAAISQLRSNLA
;
A
#
# COMPACT_ATOMS: atom_id res chain seq x y z
N MET A 1 -15.50 -62.77 -30.03
CA MET A 1 -15.74 -62.42 -28.62
C MET A 1 -15.00 -61.12 -28.30
N LYS A 2 -15.69 -59.98 -28.34
CA LYS A 2 -15.11 -58.65 -28.04
C LYS A 2 -15.26 -58.39 -26.54
N LYS A 3 -14.15 -58.21 -25.81
CA LYS A 3 -14.17 -57.77 -24.40
C LYS A 3 -14.18 -56.25 -24.39
N PHE A 4 -15.27 -55.68 -23.86
CA PHE A 4 -15.44 -54.25 -23.63
C PHE A 4 -14.63 -53.86 -22.38
N PHE A 5 -13.68 -52.94 -22.53
CA PHE A 5 -12.97 -52.30 -21.42
C PHE A 5 -13.76 -51.04 -21.05
N LEU A 6 -14.34 -50.99 -19.85
CA LEU A 6 -14.99 -49.80 -19.31
C LEU A 6 -13.96 -49.06 -18.45
N LEU A 7 -13.43 -47.95 -18.96
CA LEU A 7 -12.59 -47.01 -18.21
C LEU A 7 -13.50 -45.99 -17.52
N PHE A 8 -13.62 -46.08 -16.20
CA PHE A 8 -14.20 -45.03 -15.37
C PHE A 8 -13.15 -43.93 -15.16
N PHE A 9 -13.31 -42.80 -15.85
CA PHE A 9 -12.63 -41.55 -15.51
C PHE A 9 -13.35 -40.92 -14.32
N LEU A 10 -12.89 -41.20 -13.10
CA LEU A 10 -13.20 -40.39 -11.92
C LEU A 10 -12.22 -39.21 -11.90
N SER A 11 -12.64 -38.05 -12.41
CA SER A 11 -11.93 -36.80 -12.14
C SER A 11 -12.32 -36.32 -10.74
N PRO A 12 -11.39 -36.19 -9.78
CA PRO A 12 -11.70 -35.52 -8.53
C PRO A 12 -11.84 -34.02 -8.82
N TYR A 13 -13.08 -33.56 -8.98
CA TYR A 13 -13.38 -32.15 -8.79
C TYR A 13 -13.22 -31.87 -7.30
N PHE A 14 -12.05 -31.37 -6.90
CA PHE A 14 -11.93 -30.66 -5.64
C PHE A 14 -12.81 -29.41 -5.76
N LEU A 15 -14.04 -29.50 -5.27
CA LEU A 15 -14.84 -28.33 -4.93
C LEU A 15 -14.10 -27.65 -3.78
N ILE A 16 -13.29 -26.64 -4.08
CA ILE A 16 -12.82 -25.71 -3.06
C ILE A 16 -14.09 -25.02 -2.54
N SER A 17 -14.53 -25.39 -1.34
CA SER A 17 -15.62 -24.67 -0.67
C SER A 17 -15.18 -23.23 -0.49
N GLN A 18 -15.90 -22.30 -1.10
CA GLN A 18 -15.60 -20.88 -0.95
C GLN A 18 -15.96 -20.49 0.50
N THR A 19 -14.95 -20.15 1.31
CA THR A 19 -15.11 -19.84 2.74
C THR A 19 -15.68 -18.44 2.98
N TRP A 20 -15.87 -17.64 1.92
CA TRP A 20 -16.44 -16.31 2.03
C TRP A 20 -17.13 -15.83 0.74
N GLU A 21 -18.07 -14.91 0.87
CA GLU A 21 -18.84 -14.32 -0.23
C GLU A 21 -18.87 -12.79 -0.11
N CYS A 22 -18.89 -12.09 -1.25
CA CYS A 22 -19.16 -10.65 -1.35
C CYS A 22 -20.40 -10.40 -2.22
N ILE A 23 -21.32 -9.57 -1.73
CA ILE A 23 -22.59 -9.23 -2.37
C ILE A 23 -22.69 -7.70 -2.50
N PRO A 24 -22.90 -7.13 -3.69
CA PRO A 24 -22.94 -7.82 -4.99
C PRO A 24 -21.58 -8.45 -5.34
N SER A 25 -21.60 -9.45 -6.23
CA SER A 25 -20.39 -10.15 -6.69
C SER A 25 -19.51 -9.29 -7.62
N ALA A 26 -20.06 -8.19 -8.15
CA ALA A 26 -19.35 -7.19 -8.93
C ALA A 26 -19.60 -5.79 -8.35
N PRO A 27 -19.02 -5.49 -7.17
CA PRO A 27 -19.31 -4.26 -6.47
C PRO A 27 -18.66 -3.06 -7.16
N LYS A 28 -19.33 -1.91 -7.11
CA LYS A 28 -18.84 -0.63 -7.65
C LYS A 28 -18.50 0.32 -6.52
N ALA A 29 -17.64 1.30 -6.81
CA ALA A 29 -17.35 2.36 -5.87
C ALA A 29 -18.64 3.13 -5.49
N GLY A 30 -18.75 3.54 -4.23
CA GLY A 30 -19.97 4.16 -3.69
C GLY A 30 -21.08 3.19 -3.29
N GLU A 31 -20.97 1.89 -3.58
CA GLU A 31 -21.99 0.90 -3.19
C GLU A 31 -21.80 0.38 -1.76
N THR A 32 -22.89 -0.09 -1.16
CA THR A 32 -22.83 -0.91 0.05
C THR A 32 -22.63 -2.37 -0.34
N VAL A 33 -21.63 -3.00 0.25
CA VAL A 33 -21.33 -4.43 0.09
C VAL A 33 -21.59 -5.19 1.38
N LYS A 34 -22.09 -6.42 1.22
CA LYS A 34 -22.21 -7.41 2.28
C LYS A 34 -21.15 -8.48 2.07
N VAL A 35 -20.37 -8.76 3.10
CA VAL A 35 -19.45 -9.89 3.15
C VAL A 35 -19.93 -10.92 4.14
N ILE A 36 -19.78 -12.19 3.79
CA ILE A 36 -20.18 -13.33 4.63
C ILE A 36 -18.99 -14.27 4.69
N PHE A 37 -18.50 -14.58 5.88
CA PHE A 37 -17.45 -15.55 6.12
C PHE A 37 -18.05 -16.76 6.83
N ASP A 38 -17.76 -17.96 6.32
CA ASP A 38 -17.97 -19.21 7.05
C ASP A 38 -16.72 -19.53 7.85
N LEU A 39 -16.83 -19.43 9.18
CA LEU A 39 -15.74 -19.67 10.10
C LEU A 39 -15.50 -21.15 10.38
N THR A 40 -16.26 -22.07 9.77
CA THR A 40 -16.11 -23.51 10.01
C THR A 40 -14.69 -23.98 9.66
N GLY A 41 -13.97 -24.48 10.66
CA GLY A 41 -12.58 -24.93 10.52
C GLY A 41 -11.53 -23.81 10.56
N SER A 42 -11.94 -22.55 10.70
CA SER A 42 -11.01 -21.44 10.92
C SER A 42 -10.47 -21.45 12.36
N LYS A 43 -9.25 -20.94 12.55
CA LYS A 43 -8.61 -20.81 13.87
C LYS A 43 -9.42 -19.93 14.83
N ILE A 44 -10.26 -19.06 14.30
CA ILE A 44 -11.12 -18.12 15.04
C ILE A 44 -12.57 -18.58 15.17
N GLN A 45 -12.92 -19.80 14.77
CA GLN A 45 -14.31 -20.29 14.81
C GLN A 45 -14.96 -20.08 16.20
N HIS A 46 -14.20 -20.38 17.24
CA HIS A 46 -14.65 -20.34 18.64
C HIS A 46 -14.32 -19.03 19.36
N ALA A 47 -13.75 -18.03 18.67
CA ALA A 47 -13.51 -16.73 19.26
C ALA A 47 -14.83 -15.97 19.45
N ASP A 48 -15.02 -15.36 20.62
CA ASP A 48 -16.23 -14.61 20.96
C ASP A 48 -16.18 -13.17 20.42
N ASN A 49 -14.99 -12.58 20.39
CA ASN A 49 -14.75 -11.19 20.00
C ASN A 49 -13.97 -11.12 18.67
N ILE A 50 -14.67 -11.27 17.54
CA ILE A 50 -14.06 -11.23 16.21
C ILE A 50 -14.35 -9.88 15.55
N ALA A 51 -13.33 -9.23 14.99
CA ALA A 51 -13.47 -8.01 14.20
C ALA A 51 -13.13 -8.25 12.72
N ILE A 52 -14.01 -7.81 11.81
CA ILE A 52 -13.69 -7.58 10.41
C ILE A 52 -13.02 -6.22 10.31
N ASN A 53 -11.72 -6.20 10.10
CA ASN A 53 -10.97 -5.00 9.77
C ASN A 53 -10.99 -4.80 8.25
N ALA A 54 -11.28 -3.58 7.82
CA ALA A 54 -11.33 -3.22 6.41
C ALA A 54 -10.44 -2.01 6.12
N LEU A 55 -9.58 -2.16 5.12
CA LEU A 55 -8.73 -1.10 4.59
C LEU A 55 -9.04 -0.92 3.11
N GLU A 56 -9.64 0.21 2.73
CA GLU A 56 -9.83 0.55 1.34
C GLU A 56 -8.64 1.29 0.77
N TYR A 57 -8.44 1.14 -0.53
CA TYR A 57 -7.56 2.03 -1.29
C TYR A 57 -8.42 3.02 -2.06
N ALA A 58 -8.36 4.28 -1.66
CA ALA A 58 -9.09 5.40 -2.25
C ALA A 58 -8.19 6.65 -2.20
N ASN A 59 -8.30 7.53 -3.21
CA ASN A 59 -7.49 8.76 -3.28
C ASN A 59 -5.98 8.50 -3.14
N HIS A 60 -5.48 7.46 -3.80
CA HIS A 60 -4.08 7.02 -3.74
C HIS A 60 -3.53 6.66 -2.34
N ASN A 61 -4.40 6.37 -1.37
CA ASN A 61 -4.00 6.02 -0.01
C ASN A 61 -4.82 4.86 0.58
N GLY A 62 -4.24 4.15 1.54
CA GLY A 62 -4.95 3.19 2.38
C GLY A 62 -5.75 3.93 3.46
N GLN A 63 -7.04 3.61 3.59
CA GLN A 63 -7.95 4.25 4.55
C GLN A 63 -8.74 3.17 5.29
N ALA A 64 -8.72 3.22 6.63
CA ALA A 64 -9.53 2.31 7.42
C ALA A 64 -11.01 2.69 7.27
N ILE A 65 -11.86 1.69 7.04
CA ILE A 65 -13.31 1.88 6.94
C ILE A 65 -14.02 1.05 7.98
N GLN A 66 -15.11 1.61 8.51
CA GLN A 66 -15.91 0.94 9.51
C GLN A 66 -16.70 -0.20 8.88
N VAL A 67 -16.74 -1.34 9.59
CA VAL A 67 -17.57 -2.48 9.23
C VAL A 67 -18.65 -2.65 10.28
N ALA A 68 -19.91 -2.55 9.87
CA ALA A 68 -21.01 -2.99 10.71
C ALA A 68 -21.11 -4.51 10.61
N GLN A 69 -20.93 -5.22 11.71
CA GLN A 69 -20.79 -6.68 11.69
C GLN A 69 -21.69 -7.39 12.69
N THR A 70 -22.02 -8.63 12.38
CA THR A 70 -22.72 -9.55 13.28
C THR A 70 -22.22 -10.96 13.10
N LYS A 71 -22.15 -11.72 14.19
CA LYS A 71 -21.88 -13.16 14.18
C LYS A 71 -23.19 -13.91 14.40
N ALA A 72 -23.49 -14.90 13.55
CA ALA A 72 -24.66 -15.77 13.65
C ALA A 72 -24.21 -17.22 13.48
N GLY A 73 -24.02 -17.94 14.59
CA GLY A 73 -23.40 -19.26 14.58
C GLY A 73 -21.96 -19.18 14.06
N ASN A 74 -21.66 -19.98 13.03
CA ASN A 74 -20.36 -19.97 12.34
C ASN A 74 -20.25 -18.90 11.24
N GLN A 75 -21.29 -18.10 10.99
CA GLN A 75 -21.22 -17.04 9.99
C GLN A 75 -20.84 -15.70 10.62
N LEU A 76 -19.82 -15.06 10.07
CA LEU A 76 -19.49 -13.67 10.38
C LEU A 76 -19.87 -12.81 9.18
N ILE A 77 -20.79 -11.88 9.40
CA ILE A 77 -21.36 -11.03 8.36
C ILE A 77 -20.89 -9.60 8.58
N GLY A 78 -20.36 -8.96 7.55
CA GLY A 78 -19.99 -7.54 7.54
C GLY A 78 -20.77 -6.76 6.50
N ILE A 79 -21.11 -5.51 6.81
CA ILE A 79 -21.70 -4.53 5.91
C ILE A 79 -20.76 -3.33 5.84
N ILE A 80 -20.38 -2.97 4.62
CA ILE A 80 -19.38 -1.95 4.33
C ILE A 80 -19.95 -1.01 3.28
N THR A 81 -19.86 0.30 3.48
CA THR A 81 -20.17 1.28 2.43
C THR A 81 -18.87 1.75 1.81
N LEU A 82 -18.69 1.50 0.51
CA LEU A 82 -17.49 1.88 -0.22
C LEU A 82 -17.51 3.38 -0.50
N ASN A 83 -16.36 4.04 -0.39
CA ASN A 83 -16.18 5.39 -0.89
C ASN A 83 -16.43 5.45 -2.41
N PRO A 84 -16.94 6.57 -2.95
CA PRO A 84 -17.01 6.78 -4.40
C PRO A 84 -15.66 6.66 -5.14
N GLU A 85 -14.55 6.84 -4.43
CA GLU A 85 -13.18 6.74 -4.94
C GLU A 85 -12.50 5.39 -4.65
N THR A 86 -13.20 4.44 -4.01
CA THR A 86 -12.64 3.12 -3.69
C THR A 86 -12.23 2.40 -4.98
N LYS A 87 -11.03 1.81 -4.95
CA LYS A 87 -10.51 0.94 -6.02
C LYS A 87 -10.45 -0.52 -5.59
N SER A 88 -10.20 -0.78 -4.31
CA SER A 88 -10.26 -2.11 -3.72
C SER A 88 -10.35 -2.01 -2.20
N VAL A 89 -10.84 -3.06 -1.54
CA VAL A 89 -10.78 -3.21 -0.09
C VAL A 89 -10.02 -4.48 0.27
N LEU A 90 -9.15 -4.41 1.27
CA LEU A 90 -8.55 -5.55 1.95
C LEU A 90 -9.31 -5.80 3.26
N LEU A 91 -9.72 -7.04 3.49
CA LEU A 91 -10.34 -7.50 4.72
C LEU A 91 -9.43 -8.47 5.48
N HIS A 92 -9.49 -8.35 6.80
CA HIS A 92 -8.76 -9.17 7.76
C HIS A 92 -9.68 -9.49 8.95
N LEU A 93 -9.75 -10.76 9.35
CA LEU A 93 -10.52 -11.17 10.52
C LEU A 93 -9.58 -11.30 11.73
N ALA A 94 -9.81 -10.48 12.74
CA ALA A 94 -9.01 -10.48 13.96
C ALA A 94 -9.78 -11.11 15.13
N ASP A 95 -9.14 -12.01 15.86
CA ASP A 95 -9.53 -12.32 17.23
C ASP A 95 -9.00 -11.21 18.13
N MET A 96 -9.91 -10.40 18.67
CA MET A 96 -9.58 -9.23 19.47
C MET A 96 -9.06 -9.59 20.87
N ASP A 97 -9.28 -10.84 21.29
CA ASP A 97 -8.81 -11.35 22.58
C ASP A 97 -7.49 -12.12 22.44
N ASN A 98 -7.11 -12.53 21.21
CA ASN A 98 -5.84 -13.18 20.91
C ASN A 98 -5.32 -12.84 19.50
N SER A 99 -4.41 -11.85 19.43
CA SER A 99 -3.85 -11.38 18.15
C SER A 99 -3.02 -12.41 17.37
N GLU A 100 -2.61 -13.52 17.99
CA GLU A 100 -1.90 -14.61 17.28
C GLU A 100 -2.88 -15.49 16.48
N HIS A 101 -4.17 -15.42 16.80
CA HIS A 101 -5.24 -16.17 16.18
C HIS A 101 -6.01 -15.28 15.21
N ASN A 102 -5.35 -14.78 14.18
CA ASN A 102 -6.03 -14.06 13.11
C ASN A 102 -6.33 -14.98 11.92
N GLU A 103 -7.39 -14.67 11.18
CA GLU A 103 -7.76 -15.32 9.92
C GLU A 103 -7.55 -14.32 8.78
N ASN A 104 -6.52 -14.60 7.99
CA ASN A 104 -6.06 -13.73 6.91
C ASN A 104 -5.87 -14.51 5.61
N ASN A 105 -6.62 -15.60 5.42
CA ASN A 105 -6.58 -16.45 4.23
C ASN A 105 -5.16 -16.96 3.93
N ASN A 106 -4.51 -17.55 4.93
CA ASN A 106 -3.12 -18.03 4.85
C ASN A 106 -2.11 -16.95 4.39
N GLY A 107 -2.33 -15.70 4.81
CA GLY A 107 -1.49 -14.56 4.47
C GLY A 107 -1.80 -13.93 3.11
N GLU A 108 -2.80 -14.40 2.36
CA GLU A 108 -3.21 -13.82 1.07
C GLU A 108 -4.37 -12.81 1.19
N GLY A 109 -5.05 -12.78 2.33
CA GLY A 109 -6.19 -11.90 2.61
C GLY A 109 -7.43 -12.14 1.78
N TYR A 110 -8.42 -11.28 2.04
CA TYR A 110 -9.69 -11.25 1.35
C TYR A 110 -9.84 -9.88 0.70
N PHE A 111 -10.02 -9.85 -0.62
CA PHE A 111 -10.11 -8.60 -1.37
C PHE A 111 -11.50 -8.41 -1.96
N ILE A 112 -12.07 -7.23 -1.76
CA ILE A 112 -13.24 -6.77 -2.52
C ILE A 112 -12.73 -5.93 -3.70
N PRO A 113 -12.72 -6.47 -4.94
CA PRO A 113 -12.36 -5.69 -6.13
C PRO A 113 -13.48 -4.73 -6.49
N VAL A 114 -13.14 -3.52 -6.93
CA VAL A 114 -14.11 -2.62 -7.57
C VAL A 114 -14.19 -2.92 -9.07
N CYS A 115 -15.40 -3.21 -9.52
CA CYS A 115 -15.72 -3.55 -10.88
C CYS A 115 -16.11 -2.34 -11.72
N ASN A 116 -15.86 -2.44 -13.02
CA ASN A 116 -16.28 -1.48 -14.03
C ASN A 116 -17.76 -1.69 -14.41
N SER A 117 -18.25 -0.89 -15.37
CA SER A 117 -19.62 -0.97 -15.89
C SER A 117 -20.01 -2.35 -16.41
N ASP A 118 -19.04 -3.12 -16.90
CA ASP A 118 -19.22 -4.45 -17.49
C ASP A 118 -19.22 -5.56 -16.43
N GLY A 119 -19.15 -5.20 -15.15
CA GLY A 119 -19.09 -6.14 -14.02
C GLY A 119 -17.76 -6.85 -13.88
N LYS A 120 -16.72 -6.43 -14.59
CA LYS A 120 -15.35 -6.98 -14.48
C LYS A 120 -14.51 -6.12 -13.55
N GLN A 121 -13.60 -6.73 -12.82
CA GLN A 121 -12.61 -5.99 -12.03
C GLN A 121 -11.86 -4.99 -12.93
N SER A 122 -11.79 -3.73 -12.49
CA SER A 122 -11.07 -2.68 -13.22
C SER A 122 -9.55 -2.87 -13.11
N ALA A 123 -8.80 -2.39 -14.11
CA ALA A 123 -7.33 -2.43 -14.07
C ALA A 123 -6.78 -1.69 -12.84
N GLU A 124 -7.35 -0.52 -12.53
CA GLU A 124 -7.00 0.26 -11.34
C GLU A 124 -7.34 -0.48 -10.04
N SER A 125 -8.41 -1.27 -10.00
CA SER A 125 -8.69 -2.15 -8.87
C SER A 125 -7.62 -3.20 -8.68
N THR A 126 -7.14 -3.84 -9.75
CA THR A 126 -6.02 -4.79 -9.68
C THR A 126 -4.73 -4.11 -9.21
N MET A 127 -4.46 -2.89 -9.67
CA MET A 127 -3.33 -2.08 -9.19
C MET A 127 -3.45 -1.82 -7.68
N ALA A 128 -4.62 -1.36 -7.23
CA ALA A 128 -4.90 -1.07 -5.83
C ALA A 128 -4.80 -2.31 -4.92
N GLN A 129 -5.24 -3.49 -5.38
CA GLN A 129 -5.04 -4.75 -4.67
C GLN A 129 -3.56 -5.04 -4.45
N ALA A 130 -2.72 -4.85 -5.47
CA ALA A 130 -1.28 -5.04 -5.35
C ALA A 130 -0.66 -4.09 -4.31
N VAL A 131 -1.12 -2.83 -4.28
CA VAL A 131 -0.68 -1.85 -3.27
C VAL A 131 -1.12 -2.25 -1.87
N LEU A 132 -2.41 -2.57 -1.66
CA LEU A 132 -2.91 -3.00 -0.35
C LEU A 132 -2.18 -4.25 0.15
N TYR A 133 -2.00 -5.25 -0.71
CA TYR A 133 -1.28 -6.47 -0.38
C TYR A 133 0.18 -6.19 0.00
N ARG A 134 0.90 -5.40 -0.79
CA ARG A 134 2.35 -5.22 -0.63
C ARG A 134 2.70 -4.21 0.44
N ASP A 135 2.06 -3.05 0.44
CA ASP A 135 2.47 -1.91 1.25
C ASP A 135 1.74 -1.89 2.59
N TRP A 136 0.48 -2.34 2.63
CA TRP A 136 -0.35 -2.32 3.83
C TRP A 136 -0.56 -3.69 4.49
N GLY A 137 -0.36 -4.78 3.74
CA GLY A 137 -0.62 -6.13 4.23
C GLY A 137 0.18 -6.53 5.47
N GLY A 138 1.28 -5.85 5.76
CA GLY A 138 2.06 -6.08 6.99
C GLY A 138 1.28 -5.82 8.27
N LEU A 139 0.34 -4.88 8.24
CA LEU A 139 -0.54 -4.57 9.38
C LEU A 139 -1.50 -5.72 9.71
N TYR A 140 -1.73 -6.63 8.75
CA TYR A 140 -2.71 -7.71 8.81
C TYR A 140 -2.07 -9.11 8.66
N GLY A 141 -0.75 -9.19 8.88
CA GLY A 141 0.00 -10.46 8.84
C GLY A 141 0.04 -11.13 7.46
N MET A 142 -0.09 -10.36 6.37
CA MET A 142 -0.02 -10.90 5.01
C MET A 142 1.40 -11.31 4.61
N ASN A 143 1.51 -12.19 3.62
CA ASN A 143 2.80 -12.65 3.07
C ASN A 143 3.52 -11.55 2.28
N ARG A 144 2.77 -10.68 1.60
CA ARG A 144 3.29 -9.51 0.86
C ARG A 144 4.33 -9.88 -0.19
N THR A 145 4.17 -11.04 -0.84
CA THR A 145 5.10 -11.57 -1.83
C THR A 145 5.26 -10.62 -3.01
N ALA A 146 6.46 -10.08 -3.21
CA ALA A 146 6.68 -9.02 -4.19
C ALA A 146 6.38 -9.47 -5.64
N SER A 147 6.73 -10.70 -6.01
CA SER A 147 6.46 -11.23 -7.35
C SER A 147 4.96 -11.36 -7.65
N ILE A 148 4.15 -11.77 -6.66
CA ILE A 148 2.68 -11.85 -6.79
C ILE A 148 2.11 -10.45 -7.04
N ALA A 149 2.49 -9.48 -6.19
CA ALA A 149 2.07 -8.09 -6.36
C ALA A 149 2.51 -7.53 -7.73
N PHE A 150 3.73 -7.82 -8.15
CA PHE A 150 4.27 -7.33 -9.42
C PHE A 150 3.53 -7.92 -10.62
N ASP A 151 3.13 -9.20 -10.57
CA ASP A 151 2.31 -9.81 -11.60
C ASP A 151 0.93 -9.16 -11.71
N TRP A 152 0.32 -8.77 -10.59
CA TRP A 152 -0.92 -7.98 -10.60
C TRP A 152 -0.70 -6.59 -11.19
N MET A 153 0.37 -5.89 -10.81
CA MET A 153 0.70 -4.57 -11.38
C MET A 153 0.96 -4.64 -12.88
N LYS A 154 1.68 -5.64 -13.38
CA LYS A 154 1.90 -5.83 -14.83
C LYS A 154 0.59 -6.08 -15.58
N LYS A 155 -0.32 -6.88 -15.02
CA LYS A 155 -1.65 -7.11 -15.61
C LYS A 155 -2.46 -5.80 -15.67
N ALA A 156 -2.44 -5.02 -14.59
CA ALA A 156 -3.11 -3.72 -14.54
C ALA A 156 -2.54 -2.75 -15.58
N VAL A 157 -1.21 -2.61 -15.67
CA VAL A 157 -0.53 -1.73 -16.64
C VAL A 157 -0.76 -2.20 -18.08
N ALA A 158 -0.79 -3.52 -18.34
CA ALA A 158 -1.11 -4.03 -19.67
C ALA A 158 -2.53 -3.67 -20.12
N ALA A 159 -3.48 -3.60 -19.18
CA ALA A 159 -4.85 -3.18 -19.45
C ALA A 159 -5.02 -1.65 -19.51
N GLN A 160 -4.25 -0.90 -18.73
CA GLN A 160 -4.28 0.56 -18.66
C GLN A 160 -2.86 1.12 -18.41
N PRO A 161 -2.09 1.43 -19.47
CA PRO A 161 -0.67 1.80 -19.36
C PRO A 161 -0.38 3.01 -18.46
N ASP A 162 -1.28 3.99 -18.43
CA ASP A 162 -1.12 5.22 -17.65
C ASP A 162 -1.04 4.96 -16.13
N LEU A 163 -1.56 3.83 -15.65
CA LEU A 163 -1.47 3.45 -14.24
C LEU A 163 -0.02 3.33 -13.76
N LYS A 164 0.93 2.99 -14.64
CA LYS A 164 2.35 2.91 -14.26
C LYS A 164 2.88 4.26 -13.77
N ASN A 165 2.45 5.36 -14.37
CA ASN A 165 2.84 6.71 -13.96
C ASN A 165 2.05 7.17 -12.74
N SER A 166 0.73 6.93 -12.70
CA SER A 166 -0.11 7.31 -11.55
C SER A 166 0.28 6.59 -10.25
N TYR A 167 0.82 5.37 -10.37
CA TYR A 167 1.27 4.55 -9.24
C TYR A 167 2.79 4.38 -9.19
N TRP A 168 3.55 5.31 -9.78
CA TRP A 168 4.99 5.13 -10.01
C TRP A 168 5.75 4.72 -8.74
N ALA A 169 5.44 5.33 -7.60
CA ALA A 169 6.15 5.09 -6.34
C ALA A 169 5.93 3.65 -5.85
N ASN A 170 4.68 3.17 -5.91
CA ASN A 170 4.34 1.79 -5.56
C ASN A 170 4.93 0.82 -6.59
N TYR A 171 4.83 1.14 -7.88
CA TYR A 171 5.34 0.30 -8.96
C TYR A 171 6.85 0.06 -8.82
N VAL A 172 7.65 1.13 -8.63
CA VAL A 172 9.10 1.02 -8.40
C VAL A 172 9.40 0.21 -7.14
N SER A 173 8.66 0.43 -6.06
CA SER A 173 8.82 -0.32 -4.80
C SER A 173 8.61 -1.82 -4.98
N VAL A 174 7.53 -2.19 -5.66
CA VAL A 174 7.16 -3.59 -5.90
C VAL A 174 8.12 -4.24 -6.89
N LEU A 175 8.45 -3.55 -7.99
CA LEU A 175 9.43 -3.99 -8.98
C LEU A 175 10.78 -4.29 -8.32
N TYR A 176 11.31 -3.36 -7.52
CA TYR A 176 12.60 -3.55 -6.84
C TYR A 176 12.59 -4.75 -5.87
N GLY A 177 11.44 -5.05 -5.27
CA GLY A 177 11.26 -6.22 -4.43
C GLY A 177 11.15 -7.54 -5.22
N ALA A 178 10.59 -7.49 -6.43
CA ALA A 178 10.30 -8.65 -7.26
C ALA A 178 11.45 -9.02 -8.21
N ASP A 179 12.14 -8.03 -8.75
CA ASP A 179 13.21 -8.18 -9.74
C ASP A 179 14.37 -7.23 -9.43
N LYS A 180 15.47 -7.83 -8.96
CA LYS A 180 16.72 -7.11 -8.65
C LYS A 180 17.74 -7.17 -9.79
N SER A 181 17.39 -7.77 -10.92
CA SER A 181 18.27 -7.86 -12.09
C SER A 181 18.55 -6.48 -12.68
N GLU A 182 19.55 -6.43 -13.57
CA GLU A 182 19.85 -5.21 -14.33
C GLU A 182 18.64 -4.70 -15.14
N ALA A 183 17.82 -5.61 -15.67
CA ALA A 183 16.62 -5.26 -16.41
C ALA A 183 15.57 -4.59 -15.51
N GLY A 184 15.31 -5.15 -14.32
CA GLY A 184 14.40 -4.56 -13.34
C GLY A 184 14.88 -3.19 -12.84
N GLN A 185 16.18 -3.04 -12.61
CA GLN A 185 16.77 -1.75 -12.23
C GLN A 185 16.68 -0.72 -13.36
N ALA A 186 16.92 -1.12 -14.61
CA ALA A 186 16.78 -0.25 -15.76
C ALA A 186 15.34 0.20 -15.98
N GLU A 187 14.36 -0.69 -15.79
CA GLU A 187 12.94 -0.34 -15.85
C GLU A 187 12.55 0.67 -14.76
N ALA A 188 13.01 0.46 -13.53
CA ALA A 188 12.80 1.39 -12.43
C ALA A 188 13.44 2.77 -12.73
N MET A 189 14.69 2.79 -13.20
CA MET A 189 15.40 4.02 -13.55
C MET A 189 14.66 4.80 -14.65
N ALA A 190 14.23 4.13 -15.72
CA ALA A 190 13.51 4.76 -16.81
C ALA A 190 12.18 5.38 -16.35
N LEU A 191 11.46 4.71 -15.45
CA LEU A 191 10.23 5.27 -14.88
C LEU A 191 10.53 6.51 -14.03
N LEU A 192 11.53 6.45 -13.14
CA LEU A 192 11.92 7.59 -12.30
C LEU A 192 12.32 8.82 -13.14
N GLU A 193 13.09 8.62 -14.21
CA GLU A 193 13.46 9.68 -15.14
C GLU A 193 12.24 10.28 -15.85
N SER A 194 11.26 9.46 -16.22
CA SER A 194 10.02 9.93 -16.82
C SER A 194 9.23 10.82 -15.85
N ILE A 195 9.18 10.47 -14.56
CA ILE A 195 8.48 11.27 -13.55
C ILE A 195 9.25 12.55 -13.20
N ASP A 196 10.58 12.50 -13.06
CA ASP A 196 11.42 13.69 -12.77
C ASP A 196 11.31 14.78 -13.86
N ASN A 197 11.16 14.35 -15.12
CA ASN A 197 10.98 15.24 -16.27
C ASN A 197 9.52 15.67 -16.52
N GLY A 198 8.58 15.19 -15.70
CA GLY A 198 7.18 15.59 -15.76
C GLY A 198 6.96 17.07 -15.47
N LYS A 199 5.99 17.69 -16.14
CA LYS A 199 5.65 19.11 -15.94
C LYS A 199 4.97 19.37 -14.59
N ASP A 200 4.22 18.38 -14.10
CA ASP A 200 3.35 18.49 -12.93
C ASP A 200 3.94 17.79 -11.68
N THR A 201 5.24 17.49 -11.68
CA THR A 201 5.87 16.77 -10.58
C THR A 201 6.02 17.68 -9.35
N GLU A 202 5.39 17.26 -8.25
CA GLU A 202 5.38 17.99 -6.99
C GLU A 202 6.68 17.78 -6.20
N GLU A 203 6.97 18.67 -5.25
CA GLU A 203 8.18 18.57 -4.41
C GLU A 203 8.27 17.20 -3.71
N LYS A 204 7.14 16.70 -3.18
CA LYS A 204 7.07 15.40 -2.49
C LYS A 204 7.48 14.22 -3.38
N ASP A 205 7.15 14.30 -4.66
CA ASP A 205 7.45 13.23 -5.61
C ASP A 205 8.94 13.25 -5.96
N LEU A 206 9.51 14.44 -6.18
CA LEU A 206 10.96 14.59 -6.41
C LEU A 206 11.79 14.17 -5.18
N ILE A 207 11.33 14.48 -3.96
CA ILE A 207 11.96 13.97 -2.72
C ILE A 207 11.94 12.44 -2.68
N SER A 208 10.85 11.84 -3.14
CA SER A 208 10.72 10.37 -3.19
C SER A 208 11.60 9.77 -4.29
N ILE A 209 11.75 10.44 -5.43
CA ILE A 209 12.67 10.05 -6.52
C ILE A 209 14.13 10.11 -6.07
N ILE A 210 14.54 11.15 -5.32
CA ILE A 210 15.90 11.24 -4.73
C ILE A 210 16.25 9.94 -3.98
N ARG A 211 15.36 9.48 -3.11
CA ARG A 211 15.56 8.25 -2.31
C ARG A 211 15.73 7.02 -3.19
N TRP A 212 15.02 6.96 -4.32
CA TRP A 212 15.13 5.87 -5.27
C TRP A 212 16.41 5.95 -6.11
N TYR A 213 16.81 7.14 -6.58
CA TYR A 213 18.10 7.32 -7.23
C TYR A 213 19.26 6.90 -6.32
N ASP A 214 19.25 7.32 -5.04
CA ASP A 214 20.26 6.89 -4.07
C ASP A 214 20.26 5.35 -3.90
N ARG A 215 19.08 4.74 -3.78
CA ARG A 215 18.94 3.28 -3.63
C ARG A 215 19.39 2.49 -4.87
N LEU A 216 19.26 3.06 -6.06
CA LEU A 216 19.70 2.49 -7.33
C LEU A 216 21.15 2.87 -7.67
N GLY A 217 21.87 3.53 -6.76
CA GLY A 217 23.28 3.91 -6.96
C GLY A 217 23.48 5.08 -7.93
N ALA A 218 22.42 5.81 -8.29
CA ALA A 218 22.47 6.94 -9.21
C ALA A 218 22.70 8.27 -8.46
N SER A 219 23.79 8.34 -7.70
CA SER A 219 24.10 9.50 -6.84
C SER A 219 24.19 10.82 -7.60
N GLU A 220 24.72 10.82 -8.83
CA GLU A 220 24.79 12.04 -9.65
C GLU A 220 23.39 12.61 -9.97
N LYS A 221 22.42 11.73 -10.30
CA LYS A 221 21.04 12.14 -10.56
C LYS A 221 20.36 12.64 -9.27
N SER A 222 20.64 11.97 -8.16
CA SER A 222 20.18 12.41 -6.83
C SER A 222 20.68 13.82 -6.50
N GLU A 223 21.98 14.10 -6.62
CA GLU A 223 22.55 15.42 -6.33
C GLU A 223 22.04 16.52 -7.28
N ALA A 224 21.92 16.21 -8.57
CA ALA A 224 21.31 17.13 -9.54
C ALA A 224 19.86 17.47 -9.16
N LEU A 225 19.10 16.46 -8.72
CA LEU A 225 17.71 16.64 -8.33
C LEU A 225 17.59 17.42 -7.01
N LYS A 226 18.46 17.18 -6.02
CA LYS A 226 18.54 17.96 -4.78
C LYS A 226 18.78 19.45 -5.07
N ALA A 227 19.72 19.76 -5.96
CA ALA A 227 19.99 21.14 -6.38
C ALA A 227 18.79 21.77 -7.10
N LYS A 228 18.12 21.03 -7.98
CA LYS A 228 16.88 21.46 -8.67
C LYS A 228 15.77 21.78 -7.65
N ILE A 229 15.56 20.93 -6.65
CA ILE A 229 14.56 21.14 -5.59
C ILE A 229 14.91 22.39 -4.77
N LEU A 230 16.14 22.53 -4.28
CA LEU A 230 16.55 23.70 -3.47
C LEU A 230 16.41 25.02 -4.23
N LYS A 231 16.61 25.01 -5.55
CA LYS A 231 16.39 26.19 -6.40
C LYS A 231 14.89 26.52 -6.58
N LYS A 232 14.05 25.50 -6.76
CA LYS A 232 12.61 25.69 -7.05
C LYS A 232 11.78 25.90 -5.77
N TRP A 233 12.15 25.25 -4.67
CA TRP A 233 11.51 25.34 -3.35
C TRP A 233 12.55 25.62 -2.25
N PRO A 234 13.13 26.84 -2.20
CA PRO A 234 14.16 27.18 -1.22
C PRO A 234 13.67 27.18 0.25
N LYS A 235 12.35 27.16 0.46
CA LYS A 235 11.69 27.02 1.77
C LYS A 235 10.79 25.77 1.84
N GLY A 236 10.95 24.87 0.88
CA GLY A 236 10.16 23.66 0.75
C GLY A 236 10.50 22.61 1.80
N ALA A 237 9.77 21.50 1.73
CA ALA A 237 9.94 20.38 2.65
C ALA A 237 11.38 19.84 2.64
N TYR A 238 12.03 19.79 1.47
CA TYR A 238 13.40 19.30 1.36
C TYR A 238 14.41 20.24 2.03
N ALA A 239 14.30 21.55 1.80
CA ALA A 239 15.17 22.55 2.40
C ALA A 239 15.07 22.55 3.93
N LYS A 240 13.84 22.42 4.45
CA LYS A 240 13.58 22.26 5.88
C LYS A 240 14.22 20.97 6.42
N GLN A 241 14.02 19.84 5.74
CA GLN A 241 14.62 18.55 6.12
C GLN A 241 16.15 18.64 6.19
N GLU A 242 16.78 19.24 5.20
CA GLU A 242 18.25 19.38 5.13
C GLU A 242 18.77 20.27 6.26
N THR A 243 18.09 21.38 6.55
CA THR A 243 18.45 22.25 7.69
C THR A 243 18.39 21.47 9.00
N ARG A 244 17.32 20.69 9.23
CA ARG A 244 17.20 19.86 10.44
C ARG A 244 18.26 18.78 10.53
N ARG A 245 18.63 18.17 9.39
CA ARG A 245 19.72 17.19 9.33
C ARG A 245 21.05 17.82 9.76
N GLN A 246 21.33 19.04 9.31
CA GLN A 246 22.54 19.77 9.70
C GLN A 246 22.56 20.11 11.19
N ILE A 247 21.42 20.53 11.77
CA ILE A 247 21.28 20.73 13.23
C ILE A 247 21.61 19.44 13.98
N GLY A 248 21.01 18.32 13.58
CA GLY A 248 21.24 17.03 14.25
C GLY A 248 22.64 16.45 14.09
N MET A 249 23.44 16.99 13.17
CA MET A 249 24.85 16.62 12.97
C MET A 249 25.83 17.59 13.62
N GLU A 250 25.36 18.69 14.21
CA GLU A 250 26.23 19.66 14.88
C GLU A 250 26.69 19.11 16.24
N PRO A 251 28.00 18.87 16.44
CA PRO A 251 28.50 18.33 17.70
C PRO A 251 28.49 19.32 18.87
N ASP A 252 28.49 20.63 18.61
CA ASP A 252 28.40 21.65 19.66
C ASP A 252 26.92 21.92 20.01
N LEU A 253 26.52 21.50 21.21
CA LEU A 253 25.13 21.62 21.69
C LEU A 253 24.64 23.07 21.77
N ALA A 254 25.51 24.01 22.15
CA ALA A 254 25.13 25.42 22.24
C ALA A 254 24.92 26.02 20.84
N LYS A 255 25.77 25.61 19.89
CA LYS A 255 25.60 25.97 18.48
C LYS A 255 24.35 25.34 17.88
N ALA A 256 24.07 24.07 18.19
CA ALA A 256 22.87 23.37 17.75
C ALA A 256 21.59 24.06 18.25
N GLU A 257 21.52 24.46 19.53
CA GLU A 257 20.37 25.20 20.07
C GLU A 257 20.19 26.55 19.35
N GLY A 258 21.28 27.29 19.09
CA GLY A 258 21.23 28.52 18.29
C GLY A 258 20.71 28.29 16.87
N MET A 259 21.08 27.17 16.24
CA MET A 259 20.57 26.81 14.91
C MET A 259 19.08 26.42 14.93
N ILE A 260 18.58 25.83 16.03
CA ILE A 260 17.14 25.56 16.22
C ILE A 260 16.37 26.88 16.30
N ASP A 261 16.83 27.85 17.09
CA ASP A 261 16.19 29.16 17.20
C ASP A 261 16.15 29.90 15.85
N ASP A 262 17.22 29.82 15.08
CA ASP A 262 17.29 30.39 13.74
C ASP A 262 16.33 29.69 12.77
N TYR A 263 16.23 28.36 12.85
CA TYR A 263 15.26 27.59 12.07
C TYR A 263 13.83 28.02 12.38
N MET A 264 13.48 28.15 13.66
CA MET A 264 12.15 28.58 14.10
C MET A 264 11.80 29.97 13.57
N LYS A 265 12.72 30.94 13.67
CA LYS A 265 12.52 32.30 13.17
C LYS A 265 12.34 32.35 11.66
N LYS A 266 13.10 31.56 10.90
CA LYS A 266 13.07 31.56 9.42
C LYS A 266 11.83 30.89 8.83
N ASN A 267 11.22 29.96 9.56
CA ASN A 267 10.11 29.13 9.07
C ASN A 267 8.75 29.46 9.71
N ALA A 268 8.65 30.53 10.50
CA ALA A 268 7.39 30.94 11.12
C ALA A 268 6.31 31.38 10.08
N PRO A 269 5.02 31.06 10.30
CA PRO A 269 4.50 30.25 11.39
C PRO A 269 4.82 28.75 11.19
N LEU A 270 5.08 28.06 12.31
CA LEU A 270 5.37 26.63 12.30
C LEU A 270 4.08 25.83 12.14
N ASP A 271 4.13 24.74 11.39
CA ASP A 271 3.07 23.74 11.35
C ASP A 271 3.34 22.62 12.38
N GLU A 272 2.38 21.71 12.55
CA GLU A 272 2.49 20.58 13.48
C GLU A 272 3.72 19.70 13.21
N SER A 273 4.10 19.53 11.93
CA SER A 273 5.29 18.77 11.56
C SER A 273 6.57 19.50 11.95
N ASP A 274 6.63 20.82 11.82
CA ASP A 274 7.74 21.64 12.25
C ASP A 274 7.90 21.59 13.78
N GLU A 275 6.79 21.71 14.53
CA GLU A 275 6.80 21.62 15.99
C GLU A 275 7.30 20.27 16.50
N ALA A 276 6.76 19.17 15.96
CA ALA A 276 7.20 17.83 16.32
C ALA A 276 8.70 17.62 16.03
N ALA A 277 9.18 18.12 14.89
CA ALA A 277 10.59 17.99 14.52
C ALA A 277 11.52 18.81 15.44
N ILE A 278 11.11 20.01 15.84
CA ILE A 278 11.87 20.84 16.81
C ILE A 278 11.92 20.15 18.18
N SER A 279 10.80 19.59 18.64
CA SER A 279 10.74 18.84 19.90
C SER A 279 11.73 17.68 19.90
N GLN A 280 11.79 16.91 18.80
CA GLN A 280 12.75 15.82 18.65
C GLN A 280 14.20 16.31 18.66
N LEU A 281 14.51 17.40 17.95
CA LEU A 281 15.87 17.96 17.93
C LEU A 281 16.31 18.37 19.33
N ARG A 282 15.47 19.06 20.09
CA ARG A 282 15.77 19.44 21.49
C ARG A 282 15.92 18.23 22.40
N SER A 283 15.09 17.20 22.23
CA SER A 283 15.22 15.96 23.01
C SER A 283 16.55 15.26 22.76
N ASN A 284 17.18 15.43 21.60
CA ASN A 284 18.48 14.84 21.29
C ASN A 284 19.65 15.67 21.85
N LEU A 285 19.41 16.90 22.30
CA LEU A 285 20.43 17.77 22.93
C LEU A 285 20.50 17.61 24.46
N ALA A 286 19.48 16.99 25.07
CA ALA A 286 19.38 16.74 26.51
C ALA A 286 20.08 15.43 26.93
#